data_AF-A0AAN6PUU8-F1
#
_entry.id   AF-A0AAN6PUU8-F1
#
_cell.length_a   1.000
_cell.length_b   1.000
_cell.length_c   1.000
_cell.angle_alpha   90.00
_cell.angle_beta   90.00
_cell.angle_gamma   90.00
#
_symmetry.space_group_name_H-M   'P 1'
#
loop_
_entity.id
_entity.type
_entity.pdbx_description
1 polymer ?
#
loop_
_entity_poly.entity_id
_entity_poly.type
_entity_poly.pdbx_seq_one_letter_code
_entity_poly.pdbx_strand_id
1 'polypeptide(L)'
;MKLVSLLTAGFLTTGLFAAPVTEDGASDIEAREPADVGVSKREVHRCYIVGGSPKVNCRAGPGTSYKVVRAFERGNWYNFGCVQSGECITLNGATNCGWDYTVWGGQECYVNGHYTDSSCTLAKLGKC
;
A
#
# COMPACT_ATOMS: atom_id res chain seq x y z
N MET A 1 -3.66 -5.83 48.80
CA MET A 1 -4.18 -7.05 49.47
C MET A 1 -5.70 -7.05 49.40
N LYS A 2 -6.30 -7.97 48.65
CA LYS A 2 -7.67 -8.46 48.88
C LYS A 2 -7.80 -9.81 48.18
N LEU A 3 -7.66 -10.86 48.99
CA LEU A 3 -7.97 -12.25 48.66
C LEU A 3 -9.44 -12.47 49.02
N VAL A 4 -10.25 -12.95 48.08
CA VAL A 4 -11.36 -13.86 48.40
C VAL A 4 -11.47 -14.86 47.25
N SER A 5 -11.27 -16.12 47.62
CA SER A 5 -11.46 -17.34 46.84
C SER A 5 -12.91 -17.79 46.96
N LEU A 6 -13.49 -18.38 45.91
CA LEU A 6 -14.56 -19.38 46.03
C LEU A 6 -14.61 -20.25 44.77
N LEU A 7 -14.40 -21.55 44.99
CA LEU A 7 -14.53 -22.65 44.05
C LEU A 7 -15.97 -22.80 43.55
N THR A 8 -16.13 -23.10 42.27
CA THR A 8 -17.18 -24.01 41.80
C THR A 8 -16.61 -24.89 40.69
N ALA A 9 -16.36 -26.15 41.04
CA ALA A 9 -16.13 -27.23 40.09
C ALA A 9 -17.50 -27.69 39.55
N GLY A 10 -17.68 -27.57 38.23
CA GLY A 10 -18.82 -28.14 37.52
C GLY A 10 -18.31 -29.10 36.46
N PHE A 11 -18.29 -30.39 36.78
CA PHE A 11 -18.17 -31.48 35.82
C PHE A 11 -19.49 -31.56 35.03
N LEU A 12 -19.46 -31.46 33.70
CA LEU A 12 -20.53 -31.99 32.86
C LEU A 12 -19.96 -32.62 31.59
N THR A 13 -19.93 -33.95 31.64
CA THR A 13 -20.30 -34.92 30.60
C THR A 13 -19.90 -34.62 29.15
N THR A 14 -18.96 -35.44 28.69
CA THR A 14 -18.71 -35.82 27.30
C THR A 14 -20.00 -36.20 26.57
N GLY A 15 -20.35 -35.44 25.53
CA GLY A 15 -21.26 -35.87 24.47
C GLY A 15 -20.51 -35.89 23.15
N LEU A 16 -19.94 -37.05 22.78
CA LEU A 16 -19.51 -37.31 21.41
C LEU A 16 -20.78 -37.65 20.62
N PHE A 17 -21.42 -36.66 20.02
CA PHE A 17 -22.32 -36.92 18.89
C PHE A 17 -21.48 -36.83 17.63
N ALA A 18 -21.00 -37.98 17.16
CA ALA A 18 -20.60 -38.13 15.77
C ALA A 18 -21.88 -38.00 14.94
N ALA A 19 -22.12 -36.82 14.39
CA ALA A 19 -23.10 -36.67 13.33
C ALA A 19 -22.64 -37.51 12.13
N PRO A 20 -23.51 -38.32 11.49
CA PRO A 20 -23.18 -38.88 10.20
C PRO A 20 -22.93 -37.72 9.24
N VAL A 21 -21.75 -37.66 8.65
CA VAL A 21 -21.49 -36.80 7.50
C VAL A 21 -22.44 -37.26 6.39
N THR A 22 -23.48 -36.48 6.15
CA THR A 22 -24.26 -36.59 4.92
C THR A 22 -23.32 -36.18 3.79
N GLU A 23 -22.75 -37.17 3.12
CA GLU A 23 -22.14 -37.02 1.80
C GLU A 23 -23.27 -36.81 0.79
N ASP A 24 -23.86 -35.61 0.77
CA ASP A 24 -24.82 -35.24 -0.26
C ASP A 24 -24.60 -33.79 -0.63
N GLY A 25 -24.01 -33.61 -1.80
CA GLY A 25 -23.76 -32.30 -2.40
C GLY A 25 -22.30 -32.13 -2.78
N ALA A 26 -21.83 -32.95 -3.73
CA ALA A 26 -20.88 -32.46 -4.72
C ALA A 26 -21.54 -31.26 -5.42
N SER A 27 -21.47 -30.09 -4.78
CA SER A 27 -21.69 -28.82 -5.44
C SER A 27 -20.43 -28.63 -6.26
N ASP A 28 -20.58 -28.86 -7.55
CA ASP A 28 -19.59 -28.65 -8.59
C ASP A 28 -18.81 -27.36 -8.31
N ILE A 29 -17.63 -27.48 -7.69
CA ILE A 29 -16.60 -26.47 -7.83
C ILE A 29 -16.07 -26.69 -9.23
N GLU A 30 -16.81 -26.17 -10.19
CA GLU A 30 -16.34 -25.99 -11.54
C GLU A 30 -15.03 -25.23 -11.40
N ALA A 31 -13.93 -25.89 -11.77
CA ALA A 31 -12.64 -25.25 -11.83
C ALA A 31 -12.81 -24.07 -12.79
N ARG A 32 -12.96 -22.87 -12.23
CA ARG A 32 -12.84 -21.65 -13.02
C ARG A 32 -11.44 -21.73 -13.58
N GLU A 33 -11.36 -21.98 -14.89
CA GLU A 33 -10.17 -21.72 -15.70
C GLU A 33 -9.58 -20.41 -15.17
N PRO A 34 -8.28 -20.35 -14.84
CA PRO A 34 -7.69 -19.09 -14.45
C PRO A 34 -7.96 -18.14 -15.61
N ALA A 35 -8.90 -17.22 -15.41
CA ALA A 35 -9.01 -16.09 -16.30
C ALA A 35 -7.59 -15.55 -16.41
N ASP A 36 -7.12 -15.33 -17.63
CA ASP A 36 -5.93 -14.53 -17.88
C ASP A 36 -6.23 -13.16 -17.28
N VAL A 37 -6.02 -13.04 -15.97
CA VAL A 37 -5.95 -11.78 -15.27
C VAL A 37 -4.71 -11.20 -15.87
N GLY A 38 -4.89 -10.42 -16.95
CA GLY A 38 -3.80 -9.80 -17.68
C GLY A 38 -3.04 -8.91 -16.71
N VAL A 39 -2.09 -9.49 -15.98
CA VAL A 39 -1.14 -8.80 -15.12
C VAL A 39 -0.13 -8.21 -16.09
N SER A 40 -0.56 -7.15 -16.77
CA SER A 40 0.32 -6.32 -17.54
C SER A 40 1.31 -5.71 -16.56
N LYS A 41 2.60 -5.98 -16.82
CA LYS A 41 3.70 -5.38 -16.06
C LYS A 41 3.50 -3.87 -16.11
N ARG A 42 3.25 -3.23 -14.96
CA ARG A 42 3.14 -1.77 -14.87
C ARG A 42 4.40 -1.18 -15.51
N GLU A 43 4.19 -0.33 -16.50
CA GLU A 43 5.29 0.33 -17.20
C GLU A 43 6.09 1.15 -16.17
N VAL A 44 7.40 0.93 -16.17
CA VAL A 44 8.28 1.64 -15.24
C VAL A 44 8.58 3.00 -15.85
N HIS A 45 7.96 4.05 -15.31
CA HIS A 45 8.13 5.40 -15.83
C HIS A 45 9.31 6.11 -15.17
N ARG A 46 10.16 6.72 -16.00
CA ARG A 46 11.29 7.53 -15.57
C ARG A 46 10.82 8.96 -15.31
N CYS A 47 10.96 9.37 -14.06
CA CYS A 47 10.49 10.62 -13.50
C CYS A 47 11.64 11.51 -13.07
N TYR A 48 11.76 12.70 -13.65
CA TYR A 48 12.79 13.64 -13.23
C TYR A 48 12.36 14.43 -12.00
N ILE A 49 13.28 14.61 -11.06
CA ILE A 49 13.11 15.54 -9.94
C ILE A 49 13.40 16.95 -10.43
N VAL A 50 12.35 17.74 -10.60
CA VAL A 50 12.40 19.14 -11.09
C VAL A 50 12.19 20.17 -9.99
N GLY A 51 11.89 19.72 -8.77
CA GLY A 51 11.70 20.56 -7.59
C GLY A 51 12.58 20.16 -6.40
N GLY A 52 12.53 20.95 -5.33
CA GLY A 52 13.47 20.84 -4.21
C GLY A 52 14.81 21.52 -4.52
N SER A 53 15.49 22.03 -3.49
CA SER A 53 16.79 22.70 -3.65
C SER A 53 17.69 22.38 -2.45
N PRO A 54 18.78 21.60 -2.61
CA PRO A 54 19.22 20.86 -3.80
C PRO A 54 18.55 19.48 -3.96
N LYS A 55 17.74 19.05 -2.99
CA LYS A 55 17.15 17.70 -2.92
C LYS A 55 15.68 17.76 -2.52
N VAL A 56 14.94 16.70 -2.82
CA VAL A 56 13.58 16.46 -2.30
C VAL A 56 13.58 15.27 -1.37
N ASN A 57 12.79 15.33 -0.30
CA ASN A 57 12.62 14.20 0.61
C ASN A 57 11.67 13.16 0.03
N CYS A 58 12.12 11.93 0.02
CA CYS A 58 11.31 10.74 -0.14
C CYS A 58 10.89 10.24 1.25
N ARG A 59 9.60 10.01 1.44
CA ARG A 59 9.01 9.72 2.76
C ARG A 59 8.39 8.33 2.79
N ALA A 60 8.25 7.78 4.00
CA ALA A 60 7.65 6.45 4.22
C ALA A 60 6.12 6.42 4.08
N GLY A 61 5.50 7.52 3.65
CA GLY A 61 4.07 7.61 3.40
C GLY A 61 3.72 8.90 2.66
N PRO A 62 2.49 9.03 2.16
CA PRO A 62 2.06 10.13 1.29
C PRO A 62 1.70 11.38 2.11
N GLY A 63 2.68 11.93 2.82
CA GLY A 63 2.53 13.13 3.67
C GLY A 63 3.86 13.63 4.23
N THR A 64 3.92 14.90 4.57
CA THR A 64 5.11 15.57 5.12
C THR A 64 5.39 15.19 6.59
N SER A 65 4.41 14.68 7.31
CA SER A 65 4.56 14.15 8.68
C SER A 65 5.23 12.78 8.73
N TYR A 66 5.29 12.04 7.62
CA TYR A 66 5.96 10.75 7.56
C TYR A 66 7.48 10.92 7.58
N LYS A 67 8.17 9.96 8.21
CA LYS A 67 9.64 9.94 8.28
C LYS A 67 10.26 10.02 6.88
N VAL A 68 11.34 10.79 6.77
CA VAL A 68 12.19 10.81 5.58
C VAL A 68 13.01 9.52 5.56
N VAL A 69 12.89 8.73 4.50
CA VAL A 69 13.69 7.50 4.32
C VAL A 69 14.92 7.75 3.47
N ARG A 70 14.85 8.75 2.57
CA ARG A 70 15.95 9.16 1.68
C ARG A 70 15.67 10.55 1.11
N ALA A 71 16.69 11.19 0.54
CA ALA A 71 16.54 12.34 -0.33
C ALA A 71 16.94 12.01 -1.78
N PHE A 72 16.20 12.55 -2.74
CA PHE A 72 16.48 12.47 -4.18
C PHE A 72 17.01 13.80 -4.68
N GLU A 73 18.01 13.74 -5.57
CA GLU A 73 18.69 14.94 -6.06
C GLU A 73 17.94 15.54 -7.23
N ARG A 74 17.79 16.87 -7.21
CA ARG A 74 17.20 17.61 -8.32
C ARG A 74 18.03 17.39 -9.59
N GLY A 75 17.36 17.18 -10.72
CA GLY A 75 17.97 16.92 -12.03
C GLY A 75 18.15 15.44 -12.36
N ASN A 76 18.06 14.55 -11.36
CA ASN A 76 18.12 13.11 -11.59
C ASN A 76 16.73 12.53 -11.86
N TRP A 77 16.71 11.37 -12.52
CA TRP A 77 15.49 10.58 -12.71
C TRP A 77 15.43 9.38 -11.78
N TYR A 78 14.21 9.00 -11.40
CA TYR A 78 13.90 7.81 -10.61
C TYR A 78 12.70 7.10 -11.22
N ASN A 79 12.55 5.82 -10.89
CA ASN A 79 11.41 5.03 -11.34
C ASN A 79 10.28 5.17 -10.34
N PHE A 80 9.08 5.58 -10.78
CA PHE A 80 7.86 5.54 -9.98
C PHE A 80 6.81 4.67 -10.68
N GLY A 81 5.99 3.99 -9.88
CA GLY A 81 5.08 2.96 -10.37
C GLY A 81 3.60 3.33 -10.31
N CYS A 82 3.21 4.26 -9.44
CA CYS A 82 1.83 4.73 -9.30
C CYS A 82 1.79 6.03 -8.49
N VAL A 83 0.63 6.70 -8.48
CA VAL A 83 0.35 7.86 -7.64
C VAL A 83 -0.63 7.48 -6.54
N GLN A 84 -0.29 7.81 -5.29
CA GLN A 84 -1.18 7.68 -4.14
C GLN A 84 -1.67 9.06 -3.69
N SER A 85 -2.96 9.20 -3.41
CA SER A 85 -3.48 10.42 -2.79
C SER A 85 -3.04 10.52 -1.34
N GLY A 86 -2.71 11.73 -0.89
CA GLY A 86 -2.29 11.99 0.48
C GLY A 86 -2.39 13.46 0.85
N GLU A 87 -1.47 13.95 1.68
CA GLU A 87 -1.41 15.35 2.07
C GLU A 87 -1.29 16.26 0.83
N CYS A 88 -2.19 17.24 0.73
CA CYS A 88 -2.12 18.26 -0.30
C CYS A 88 -1.07 19.30 0.06
N ILE A 89 -0.09 19.48 -0.81
CA ILE A 89 0.90 20.53 -0.69
C ILE A 89 0.51 21.66 -1.64
N THR A 90 0.58 22.91 -1.18
CA THR A 90 0.37 24.09 -2.02
C THR A 90 1.69 24.85 -2.15
N LEU A 91 2.19 24.99 -3.38
CA LEU A 91 3.38 25.78 -3.70
C LEU A 91 3.04 26.77 -4.82
N ASN A 92 3.38 28.04 -4.62
CA ASN A 92 3.17 29.12 -5.60
C ASN A 92 1.71 29.18 -6.13
N GLY A 93 0.73 28.92 -5.26
CA GLY A 93 -0.70 28.95 -5.61
C GLY A 93 -1.24 27.69 -6.29
N ALA A 94 -0.38 26.73 -6.67
CA ALA A 94 -0.80 25.44 -7.19
C ALA A 94 -0.84 24.39 -6.06
N THR A 95 -1.82 23.50 -6.08
CA THR A 95 -1.98 22.44 -5.08
C THR A 95 -1.85 21.06 -5.72
N ASN A 96 -1.07 20.17 -5.11
CA ASN A 96 -0.92 18.78 -5.52
C ASN A 96 -1.08 17.84 -4.31
N CYS A 97 -2.06 16.94 -4.40
CA CYS A 97 -2.37 15.93 -3.38
C CYS A 97 -1.87 14.52 -3.76
N GLY A 98 -1.20 14.39 -4.92
CA GLY A 98 -0.62 13.15 -5.40
C GLY A 98 0.80 12.96 -4.90
N TRP A 99 1.10 11.74 -4.49
CA TRP A 99 2.40 11.29 -4.05
C TRP A 99 2.86 10.13 -4.94
N ASP A 100 3.90 10.37 -5.72
CA ASP A 100 4.49 9.38 -6.59
C ASP A 100 5.20 8.33 -5.74
N TYR A 101 4.86 7.07 -5.97
CA TYR A 101 5.31 5.93 -5.18
C TYR A 101 6.38 5.10 -5.89
N THR A 102 7.40 4.73 -5.13
CA THR A 102 8.40 3.74 -5.52
C THR A 102 8.89 2.94 -4.31
N VAL A 103 9.62 1.86 -4.57
CA VAL A 103 10.37 1.12 -3.55
C VAL A 103 11.84 1.29 -3.83
N TRP A 104 12.57 1.78 -2.82
CA TRP A 104 14.02 1.96 -2.92
C TRP A 104 14.71 1.25 -1.76
N GLY A 105 15.61 0.32 -2.07
CA GLY A 105 16.32 -0.45 -1.03
C GLY A 105 15.39 -1.22 -0.08
N GLY A 106 14.23 -1.67 -0.57
CA GLY A 106 13.22 -2.37 0.23
C GLY A 106 12.34 -1.47 1.11
N GLN A 107 12.47 -0.15 1.00
CA GLN A 107 11.64 0.81 1.73
C GLN A 107 10.69 1.54 0.79
N GLU A 108 9.46 1.74 1.26
CA GLU A 108 8.48 2.59 0.59
C GLU A 108 8.97 4.02 0.51
N CYS A 109 8.72 4.64 -0.64
CA CYS A 109 9.23 5.95 -0.97
C CYS A 109 8.18 6.76 -1.71
N TYR A 110 7.73 7.83 -1.07
CA TYR A 110 6.72 8.75 -1.58
C TYR A 110 7.31 10.14 -1.78
N VAL A 111 7.12 10.71 -2.97
CA VAL A 111 7.50 12.09 -3.30
C VAL A 111 6.26 12.82 -3.81
N ASN A 112 5.95 14.00 -3.26
CA ASN A 112 4.80 14.76 -3.75
C ASN A 112 5.02 15.19 -5.22
N GLY A 113 3.97 15.08 -6.04
CA GLY A 113 4.02 15.35 -7.47
C GLY A 113 4.37 16.79 -7.85
N HIS A 114 4.43 17.73 -6.90
CA HIS A 114 5.02 19.05 -7.15
C HIS A 114 6.51 19.03 -7.51
N TYR A 115 7.22 17.97 -7.10
CA TYR A 115 8.67 17.89 -7.25
C TYR A 115 9.12 17.02 -8.41
N THR A 116 8.19 16.31 -9.04
CA THR A 116 8.42 15.45 -10.22
C THR A 116 7.93 16.16 -11.49
N ASP A 117 8.49 15.76 -12.63
CA ASP A 117 8.08 16.32 -13.92
C ASP A 117 6.74 15.74 -14.41
N SER A 118 6.27 16.24 -15.55
CA SER A 118 5.00 15.82 -16.14
C SER A 118 4.99 14.38 -16.65
N SER A 119 6.08 13.61 -16.50
CA SER A 119 6.09 12.17 -16.74
C SER A 119 5.43 11.37 -15.59
N CYS A 120 5.25 12.00 -14.43
CA CYS A 120 4.80 11.36 -13.19
C CYS A 120 3.43 11.91 -12.79
N THR A 121 2.45 11.69 -13.65
CA THR A 121 1.08 12.11 -13.38
C THR A 121 0.22 10.89 -13.09
N LEU A 122 -0.90 11.10 -12.40
CA LEU A 122 -1.91 10.06 -12.20
C LEU A 122 -2.33 9.40 -13.52
N ALA A 123 -2.39 10.17 -14.62
CA ALA A 123 -2.74 9.65 -15.94
C ALA A 123 -1.66 8.72 -16.53
N LYS A 124 -0.38 8.96 -16.22
CA LYS A 124 0.74 8.15 -16.71
C LYS A 124 1.03 6.96 -15.81
N LEU A 125 1.15 7.18 -14.51
CA LEU A 125 1.51 6.12 -13.56
C LEU A 125 0.31 5.29 -13.10
N GLY A 126 -0.91 5.79 -13.24
CA GLY A 126 -2.09 5.20 -12.64
C GLY A 126 -2.14 5.36 -11.12
N LYS A 127 -3.23 4.89 -10.52
CA LYS A 127 -3.44 4.94 -9.08
C LYS A 127 -2.73 3.78 -8.39
N CYS A 128 -2.16 4.05 -7.22
CA CYS A 128 -1.97 3.01 -6.21
C CYS A 128 -3.36 2.67 -5.62
#